data_AF-A0A1E7HRX0-F1
#
_entry.id   AF-A0A1E7HRX0-F1
#
_cell.length_a   1.000
_cell.length_b   1.000
_cell.length_c   1.000
_cell.angle_alpha   90.00
_cell.angle_beta   90.00
_cell.angle_gamma   90.00
#
_symmetry.space_group_name_H-M   'P 1'
#
loop_
_entity.id
_entity.type
_entity.pdbx_description
1 polymer ?
#
loop_
_entity_poly.entity_id
_entity_poly.type
_entity_poly.pdbx_seq_one_letter_code
_entity_poly.pdbx_strand_id
1 'polypeptide(L)' 'MGFIREQQKRLAIRFLTWQYEKKNLPIPARVELERHASGIVEDAHRIARERGRNVMSIIKEMIADLKP' A
#
# COMPACT_ATOMS: atom_id res chain seq x y z
N MET A 1 9.18 11.89 12.97
CA MET A 1 9.46 10.93 11.88
C MET A 1 8.16 10.44 11.21
N GLY A 2 7.26 11.34 10.76
CA GLY A 2 5.95 10.96 10.18
C GLY A 2 5.79 11.27 8.70
N PHE A 3 6.58 12.22 8.17
CA PHE A 3 6.40 12.73 6.81
C PHE A 3 6.60 11.65 5.73
N ILE A 4 7.66 10.84 5.84
CA ILE A 4 7.94 9.76 4.87
C ILE A 4 6.85 8.70 4.89
N ARG A 5 6.37 8.30 6.08
CA ARG A 5 5.30 7.32 6.23
C ARG A 5 3.99 7.83 5.64
N GLU A 6 3.67 9.10 5.84
CA GLU A 6 2.47 9.73 5.27
C GLU A 6 2.53 9.81 3.73
N GLN A 7 3.70 10.13 3.16
CA GLN A 7 3.88 10.09 1.70
C GLN A 7 3.73 8.66 1.14
N GLN A 8 4.27 7.66 1.85
CA GLN A 8 4.11 6.25 1.47
C GLN A 8 2.65 5.81 1.52
N LYS A 9 1.87 6.24 2.52
CA LYS A 9 0.43 5.96 2.60
C LYS A 9 -0.32 6.57 1.42
N ARG A 10 -0.09 7.84 1.10
CA ARG A 10 -0.70 8.50 -0.07
C ARG A 10 -0.37 7.79 -1.37
N LEU A 11 0.87 7.35 -1.53
CA LEU A 11 1.28 6.60 -2.72
C LEU A 11 0.62 5.21 -2.76
N ALA A 12 0.55 4.51 -1.63
CA ALA A 12 -0.13 3.23 -1.51
C ALA A 12 -1.62 3.34 -1.85
N ILE A 13 -2.31 4.41 -1.42
CA ILE A 13 -3.70 4.67 -1.81
C ILE A 13 -3.82 4.81 -3.33
N ARG A 14 -2.98 5.63 -3.96
CA ARG A 14 -2.99 5.81 -5.44
C ARG A 14 -2.74 4.49 -6.16
N PHE A 15 -1.79 3.70 -5.68
CA PHE A 15 -1.47 2.39 -6.25
C PHE A 15 -2.63 1.39 -6.07
N LEU A 16 -3.28 1.38 -4.91
CA LEU A 16 -4.46 0.56 -4.67
C LEU A 16 -5.59 0.95 -5.62
N THR A 17 -5.96 2.23 -5.67
CA THR A 17 -6.99 2.72 -6.61
C THR A 17 -6.69 2.31 -8.04
N TRP A 18 -5.45 2.51 -8.50
CA TRP A 18 -5.02 2.08 -9.82
C TRP A 18 -5.13 0.55 -10.04
N GLN A 19 -4.84 -0.27 -9.03
CA GLN A 19 -5.04 -1.73 -9.13
C GLN A 19 -6.51 -2.11 -9.25
N TYR A 20 -7.40 -1.48 -8.47
CA TYR A 20 -8.84 -1.71 -8.56
C TYR A 20 -9.36 -1.32 -9.96
N GLU A 21 -8.96 -0.15 -10.47
CA GLU A 21 -9.29 0.30 -11.83
C GLU A 21 -8.77 -0.67 -12.89
N LYS A 22 -7.50 -1.07 -12.80
CA LYS A 22 -6.88 -2.02 -13.75
C LYS A 22 -7.61 -3.36 -13.78
N LYS A 23 -8.16 -3.80 -12.65
CA LYS A 23 -8.90 -5.06 -12.51
C LYS A 23 -10.40 -4.91 -12.81
N ASN A 24 -10.88 -3.73 -13.20
CA ASN A 24 -12.30 -3.40 -13.36
C ASN A 24 -13.15 -3.76 -12.12
N LEU A 25 -12.57 -3.58 -10.93
CA LEU A 25 -13.24 -3.82 -9.66
C LEU A 25 -13.87 -2.52 -9.13
N PRO A 26 -14.96 -2.60 -8.36
CA PRO A 26 -15.50 -1.44 -7.67
C PRO A 26 -14.46 -0.89 -6.70
N ILE A 27 -14.16 0.41 -6.82
CA ILE A 27 -13.21 1.09 -5.95
C ILE A 27 -13.85 1.19 -4.55
N PRO A 28 -13.21 0.66 -3.49
CA PRO A 28 -13.71 0.74 -2.13
C PRO A 28 -13.83 2.19 -1.64
N ALA A 29 -14.57 2.39 -0.54
CA ALA A 29 -14.70 3.72 0.04
C ALA A 29 -13.32 4.28 0.44
N ARG A 30 -13.15 5.60 0.40
CA ARG A 30 -11.87 6.25 0.70
C ARG A 30 -11.31 5.84 2.08
N VAL A 31 -12.17 5.68 3.08
CA VAL A 31 -11.79 5.25 4.43
C VAL A 31 -11.22 3.83 4.44
N GLU A 32 -11.76 2.94 3.60
CA GLU A 32 -11.26 1.56 3.48
C GLU A 32 -9.92 1.52 2.74
N LEU A 33 -9.77 2.31 1.67
CA LEU A 33 -8.49 2.48 0.97
C LEU A 33 -7.40 3.04 1.90
N GLU A 34 -7.74 4.02 2.74
CA GLU A 34 -6.81 4.58 3.73
C GLU A 34 -6.41 3.54 4.79
N ARG A 35 -7.37 2.74 5.26
CA ARG A 35 -7.11 1.64 6.20
C ARG A 35 -6.20 0.58 5.59
N HIS A 36 -6.49 0.14 4.35
CA HIS A 36 -5.67 -0.83 3.62
C HIS A 36 -4.26 -0.29 3.37
N ALA A 37 -4.14 0.93 2.87
CA ALA A 37 -2.85 1.57 2.64
C ALA A 37 -2.03 1.71 3.92
N SER A 38 -2.68 2.07 5.05
CA SER A 38 -1.99 2.16 6.34
C SER A 38 -1.41 0.81 6.77
N GLY A 39 -2.21 -0.27 6.67
CA GLY A 39 -1.76 -1.62 6.99
C GLY A 39 -0.59 -2.08 6.11
N ILE A 40 -0.69 -1.88 4.80
CA ILE A 40 0.36 -2.25 3.84
C ILE A 40 1.67 -1.51 4.13
N VAL A 41 1.61 -0.21 4.44
CA VAL A 41 2.81 0.57 4.77
C VAL A 41 3.43 0.08 6.08
N GLU A 42 2.61 -0.23 7.09
CA GLU A 42 3.10 -0.76 8.37
C GLU A 42 3.78 -2.11 8.21
N ASP A 43 3.17 -3.03 7.46
CA ASP A 43 3.75 -4.33 7.14
C ASP A 43 5.02 -4.20 6.30
N ALA A 44 5.05 -3.29 5.33
CA ALA A 44 6.23 -3.04 4.53
C ALA A 44 7.41 -2.53 5.38
N HIS A 45 7.15 -1.68 6.38
CA HIS A 45 8.18 -1.26 7.34
C HIS A 45 8.67 -2.42 8.21
N ARG A 46 7.76 -3.29 8.67
CA ARG A 46 8.11 -4.49 9.45
C ARG A 46 9.00 -5.45 8.62
N ILE A 47 8.58 -5.77 7.40
CA ILE A 47 9.33 -6.65 6.49
C ILE A 47 10.69 -6.02 6.12
N ALA A 48 10.73 -4.71 5.86
CA ALA A 48 11.97 -4.00 5.57
C ALA A 48 12.96 -4.09 6.73
N ARG A 49 12.47 -3.98 7.97
CA ARG A 49 13.29 -4.11 9.18
C ARG A 49 13.82 -5.53 9.39
N GLU A 50 13.00 -6.54 9.10
CA GLU A 50 13.37 -7.95 9.27
C GLU A 50 14.28 -8.48 8.16
N ARG A 51 14.08 -8.01 6.93
CA ARG A 51 14.72 -8.58 5.72
C ARG A 51 15.68 -7.63 5.01
N GLY A 52 15.83 -6.39 5.48
CA GLY A 52 16.70 -5.37 4.87
C GLY A 52 16.27 -4.90 3.47
N ARG A 53 15.00 -5.10 3.11
CA ARG A 53 14.47 -4.75 1.78
C ARG A 53 13.92 -3.32 1.74
N ASN A 54 13.86 -2.73 0.54
CA ASN A 54 13.28 -1.39 0.35
C ASN A 54 11.76 -1.40 0.58
N VAL A 55 11.27 -0.52 1.46
CA VAL A 55 9.85 -0.38 1.83
C VAL A 55 8.95 -0.17 0.61
N MET A 56 9.37 0.65 -0.36
CA MET A 56 8.57 0.95 -1.54
C MET A 56 8.40 -0.25 -2.46
N SER A 57 9.45 -1.07 -2.59
CA SER A 57 9.36 -2.33 -3.36
C SER A 57 8.39 -3.29 -2.71
N ILE A 58 8.43 -3.43 -1.38
CA ILE A 58 7.51 -4.30 -0.64
C ILE A 58 6.06 -3.82 -0.78
N ILE A 59 5.79 -2.51 -0.66
CA ILE A 59 4.44 -1.96 -0.86
C ILE A 59 3.90 -2.32 -2.25
N LYS A 60 4.71 -2.18 -3.30
CA LYS A 60 4.29 -2.50 -4.67
C LYS A 60 3.99 -3.99 -4.85
N GLU A 61 4.83 -4.86 -4.28
CA GLU A 61 4.62 -6.32 -4.29
C GLU A 61 3.31 -6.68 -3.58
N MET A 62 3.11 -6.19 -2.36
CA MET A 62 1.89 -6.46 -1.58
C MET A 62 0.62 -5.99 -2.28
N ILE A 63 0.66 -4.82 -2.94
CA ILE A 63 -0.49 -4.28 -3.69
C ILE A 63 -0.72 -5.06 -4.99
N ALA A 64 0.33 -5.51 -5.67
CA ALA A 64 0.21 -6.32 -6.89
C ALA A 64 -0.39 -7.71 -6.59
N ASP A 65 0.01 -8.31 -5.47
CA ASP A 65 -0.46 -9.61 -4.99
C ASP A 65 -1.88 -9.57 -4.40
N LEU A 66 -2.43 -8.38 -4.18
CA LEU A 66 -3.77 -8.18 -3.65
C LEU A 66 -4.80 -8.73 -4.65
N LYS A 67 -5.24 -9.97 -4.43
CA LYS A 67 -6.30 -10.60 -5.24
C LYS A 67 -7.65 -9.91 -4.97
N PRO A 68 -8.53 -9.80 -5.99
CA PRO A 68 -9.90 -9.35 -5.80
C PRO A 68 -10.62 -10.10 -4.69
#